data_AF-A0A6B3UMR4-F1
#
_entry.id   AF-A0A6B3UMR4-F1
#
_cell.length_a   1.000
_cell.length_b   1.000
_cell.length_c   1.000
_cell.angle_alpha   90.00
_cell.angle_beta   90.00
_cell.angle_gamma   90.00
#
_symmetry.space_group_name_H-M   'P 1'
#
loop_
_entity.id
_entity.type
_entity.pdbx_description
1 polymer ?
#
loop_
_entity_poly.entity_id
_entity_poly.type
_entity_poly.pdbx_seq_one_letter_code
_entity_poly.pdbx_strand_id
1 'polypeptide(L)'
;MILVWSRWGILVPAFAVGGAVVSALVSRQTGIDPHAAAWLGPLAGGLAAGGGLYLATRKIEDGSGYVYYDAQNDCPVVVDESPGTFWGAPMKAWAVILPLLGVLFAILAAAGVDLGEPSGS
;
A
#
# COMPACT_ATOMS: atom_id res chain seq x y z
N MET A 1 -23.81 -3.40 5.51
CA MET A 1 -22.82 -3.68 4.44
C MET A 1 -21.51 -3.05 4.87
N ILE A 2 -20.49 -3.85 5.19
CA ILE A 2 -19.17 -3.31 5.55
C ILE A 2 -18.49 -2.87 4.25
N LEU A 3 -18.36 -1.57 4.06
CA LEU A 3 -17.62 -0.99 2.92
C LEU A 3 -16.13 -1.23 3.17
N VAL A 4 -15.56 -2.26 2.54
CA VAL A 4 -14.13 -2.62 2.66
C VAL A 4 -13.24 -1.61 1.92
N TRP A 5 -13.74 -0.98 0.86
CA TRP A 5 -13.04 0.08 0.14
C TRP A 5 -14.01 1.10 -0.47
N SER A 6 -13.51 2.31 -0.72
CA SER A 6 -14.21 3.38 -1.45
C SER A 6 -13.27 4.02 -2.47
N ARG A 7 -13.80 4.37 -3.66
CA ARG A 7 -13.06 5.03 -4.75
C ARG A 7 -11.74 4.32 -5.09
N TRP A 8 -10.61 5.00 -4.93
CA TRP A 8 -9.28 4.45 -5.23
C TRP A 8 -8.71 3.57 -4.13
N GLY A 9 -9.48 3.28 -3.07
CA GLY A 9 -9.07 2.39 -1.98
C GLY A 9 -8.60 1.00 -2.44
N ILE A 10 -9.01 0.55 -3.62
CA ILE A 10 -8.52 -0.67 -4.27
C ILE A 10 -7.02 -0.64 -4.60
N LEU A 11 -6.40 0.55 -4.70
CA LEU A 11 -4.98 0.69 -4.93
C LEU A 11 -4.16 0.16 -3.74
N VAL A 12 -4.68 0.18 -2.52
CA VAL A 12 -3.97 -0.34 -1.34
C VAL A 12 -3.61 -1.82 -1.50
N PRO A 13 -4.56 -2.75 -1.73
CA PRO A 13 -4.22 -4.14 -1.99
C PRO A 13 -3.44 -4.33 -3.29
N ALA A 14 -3.70 -3.52 -4.34
CA ALA A 14 -2.95 -3.62 -5.59
C ALA A 14 -1.45 -3.31 -5.41
N PHE A 15 -1.11 -2.25 -4.66
CA PHE A 15 0.28 -1.92 -4.34
C PHE A 15 0.90 -2.93 -3.38
N ALA A 16 0.14 -3.46 -2.42
CA ALA A 16 0.64 -4.51 -1.52
C ALA A 16 1.02 -5.79 -2.30
N VAL A 17 0.13 -6.26 -3.19
CA VAL A 17 0.40 -7.42 -4.05
C VAL A 17 1.51 -7.12 -5.04
N GLY A 18 1.48 -5.95 -5.69
CA GLY A 18 2.52 -5.53 -6.63
C GLY A 18 3.90 -5.48 -5.99
N GLY A 19 4.01 -4.90 -4.79
CA GLY A 19 5.24 -4.87 -4.01
C GLY A 19 5.76 -6.27 -3.69
N ALA A 20 4.88 -7.19 -3.27
CA ALA A 20 5.26 -8.58 -2.99
C ALA A 20 5.75 -9.32 -4.24
N VAL A 21 5.09 -9.13 -5.39
CA VAL A 21 5.49 -9.74 -6.66
C VAL A 21 6.85 -9.19 -7.13
N VAL A 22 7.06 -7.88 -7.06
CA VAL A 22 8.34 -7.25 -7.42
C VAL A 22 9.45 -7.79 -6.53
N SER A 23 9.24 -7.86 -5.22
CA SER A 23 10.22 -8.44 -4.30
C SER A 23 10.55 -9.89 -4.62
N ALA A 24 9.55 -10.72 -4.91
CA ALA A 24 9.78 -12.12 -5.27
C ALA A 24 10.57 -12.27 -6.58
N LEU A 25 10.30 -11.43 -7.58
CA LEU A 25 11.02 -11.45 -8.86
C LEU A 25 12.46 -10.96 -8.69
N VAL A 26 12.70 -9.89 -7.93
CA VAL A 26 14.03 -9.37 -7.64
C VAL A 26 14.87 -10.41 -6.91
N SER A 27 14.32 -11.08 -5.89
CA SER A 27 15.03 -12.13 -5.15
C SER A 27 15.41 -13.31 -6.06
N ARG A 28 14.56 -13.68 -7.03
CA ARG A 28 14.87 -14.76 -7.98
C ARG A 28 15.97 -14.39 -8.98
N GLN A 29 16.05 -13.13 -9.39
CA GLN A 29 16.99 -12.69 -10.43
C GLN A 29 18.39 -12.34 -9.91
N THR A 30 18.49 -11.94 -8.65
CA THR A 30 19.73 -11.35 -8.11
C THR A 30 20.69 -12.37 -7.49
N GLY A 31 20.31 -13.64 -7.37
CA GLY A 31 21.16 -14.68 -6.77
C GLY A 31 21.52 -14.38 -5.31
N ILE A 32 20.75 -13.52 -4.64
CA ILE A 32 20.97 -13.14 -3.25
C ILE A 32 20.82 -14.39 -2.37
N ASP A 33 21.70 -14.49 -1.36
CA ASP A 33 21.63 -15.52 -0.32
C ASP A 33 20.19 -15.63 0.21
N PRO A 34 19.60 -16.85 0.30
CA PRO A 34 18.23 -17.05 0.79
C PRO A 34 17.95 -16.35 2.12
N HIS A 35 18.95 -16.27 3.01
CA HIS A 35 18.82 -15.60 4.29
C HIS A 35 18.76 -14.07 4.15
N ALA A 36 19.47 -13.50 3.18
CA ALA A 36 19.41 -12.08 2.88
C ALA A 36 18.11 -11.70 2.15
N ALA A 37 17.65 -12.56 1.25
CA ALA A 37 16.39 -12.37 0.52
C ALA A 37 15.17 -12.38 1.45
N ALA A 38 15.22 -13.15 2.54
CA ALA A 38 14.13 -13.29 3.51
C ALA A 38 13.75 -11.96 4.19
N TRP A 39 14.73 -11.10 4.52
CA TRP A 39 14.45 -9.79 5.15
C TRP A 39 14.47 -8.64 4.14
N LEU A 40 15.29 -8.71 3.08
CA LEU A 40 15.32 -7.67 2.04
C LEU A 40 14.02 -7.61 1.23
N GLY A 41 13.39 -8.76 0.97
CA GLY A 41 12.16 -8.85 0.18
C GLY A 41 11.00 -8.07 0.80
N PRO A 42 10.61 -8.36 2.06
CA PRO A 42 9.54 -7.62 2.73
C PRO A 42 9.84 -6.13 2.90
N LEU A 43 11.10 -5.78 3.16
CA LEU A 43 11.53 -4.39 3.34
C LEU A 43 11.39 -3.60 2.02
N ALA A 44 11.97 -4.11 0.93
CA ALA A 44 11.86 -3.49 -0.39
C ALA A 44 10.41 -3.45 -0.89
N GLY A 45 9.64 -4.51 -0.65
CA GLY A 45 8.25 -4.63 -1.08
C GLY A 45 7.35 -3.65 -0.35
N GLY A 46 7.50 -3.52 0.97
CA GLY A 46 6.76 -2.55 1.78
C GLY A 46 7.08 -1.11 1.42
N LEU A 47 8.35 -0.78 1.17
CA LEU A 47 8.78 0.55 0.73
C LEU A 47 8.26 0.88 -0.68
N ALA A 48 8.35 -0.06 -1.62
CA ALA A 48 7.84 0.12 -2.97
C ALA A 48 6.31 0.29 -2.99
N ALA A 49 5.59 -0.52 -2.20
CA ALA A 49 4.14 -0.42 -2.06
C ALA A 49 3.72 0.91 -1.42
N GLY A 50 4.37 1.32 -0.33
CA GLY A 50 4.08 2.59 0.33
C GLY A 50 4.44 3.81 -0.52
N GLY A 51 5.61 3.81 -1.16
CA GLY A 51 6.05 4.87 -2.06
C GLY A 51 5.16 5.01 -3.29
N GLY A 52 4.80 3.88 -3.92
CA GLY A 52 3.86 3.88 -5.04
C GLY A 52 2.48 4.39 -4.64
N LEU A 53 1.98 3.96 -3.49
CA LEU A 53 0.70 4.43 -2.95
C LEU A 53 0.73 5.91 -2.57
N TYR A 54 1.84 6.42 -2.02
CA TYR A 54 2.04 7.84 -1.73
C TYR A 54 1.95 8.69 -3.01
N LEU A 55 2.68 8.29 -4.06
CA LEU A 55 2.68 9.00 -5.34
C LEU A 55 1.30 8.93 -6.01
N ALA A 56 0.62 7.79 -5.95
CA ALA A 56 -0.73 7.65 -6.49
C ALA A 56 -1.73 8.54 -5.73
N THR A 57 -1.66 8.55 -4.40
CA THR A 57 -2.52 9.40 -3.55
C THR A 57 -2.31 10.87 -3.89
N ARG A 58 -1.06 11.32 -4.01
CA ARG A 58 -0.74 12.71 -4.37
C ARG A 58 -1.26 13.07 -5.76
N LYS A 59 -1.12 12.17 -6.74
CA LYS A 59 -1.63 12.42 -8.10
C LYS A 59 -3.16 12.53 -8.15
N ILE A 60 -3.87 11.79 -7.29
CA ILE A 60 -5.33 11.89 -7.16
C ILE A 60 -5.71 13.20 -6.46
N GLU A 61 -4.99 13.58 -5.39
CA GLU A 61 -5.21 14.85 -4.69
C GLU A 61 -4.87 16.08 -5.57
N ASP A 62 -3.91 15.96 -6.49
CA ASP A 62 -3.53 16.99 -7.47
C ASP A 62 -4.54 17.09 -8.65
N GLY A 63 -5.51 16.19 -8.75
CA GLY A 63 -6.60 16.28 -9.73
C GLY A 63 -7.43 17.54 -9.49
N SER A 64 -7.80 18.26 -10.56
CA SER A 64 -8.62 19.46 -10.43
C SER A 64 -9.96 19.08 -9.77
N GLY A 65 -10.19 19.56 -8.55
CA GLY A 65 -11.44 19.33 -7.83
C GLY A 65 -12.66 19.72 -8.67
N TYR A 66 -13.78 19.05 -8.44
CA TYR A 66 -15.02 19.38 -9.13
C TYR A 66 -15.63 20.63 -8.50
N VAL A 67 -15.91 21.64 -9.32
CA VAL A 67 -16.67 22.81 -8.88
C VAL A 67 -18.15 22.46 -9.01
N TYR A 68 -18.82 22.31 -7.88
CA TYR A 68 -20.28 22.20 -7.83
C TYR A 68 -20.87 23.56 -7.48
N TYR A 69 -21.94 23.96 -8.17
CA TYR A 69 -22.73 25.12 -7.76
C TYR A 69 -23.81 24.65 -6.78
N ASP A 70 -23.81 25.20 -5.57
CA ASP A 70 -24.87 24.94 -4.60
C ASP A 70 -26.18 25.55 -5.11
N ALA A 71 -27.19 24.69 -5.33
CA ALA A 71 -28.50 25.11 -5.83
C ALA A 71 -29.25 26.08 -4.89
N GLN A 72 -28.85 26.20 -3.62
CA GLN A 72 -29.48 27.13 -2.67
C GLN A 72 -28.83 28.51 -2.63
N ASN A 73 -27.51 28.61 -2.83
CA ASN A 73 -26.75 29.84 -2.59
C ASN A 73 -25.98 30.34 -3.82
N ASP A 74 -26.03 29.60 -4.94
CA ASP A 74 -25.29 29.86 -6.19
C ASP A 74 -23.78 30.09 -5.98
N CYS A 75 -23.25 29.58 -4.87
CA CYS A 75 -21.85 29.68 -4.50
C CYS A 75 -21.08 28.46 -5.03
N PRO A 76 -19.89 28.65 -5.60
CA PRO A 76 -19.04 27.55 -6.03
C PRO A 76 -18.47 26.81 -4.80
N VAL A 77 -18.81 25.53 -4.67
CA VAL A 77 -18.18 24.61 -3.72
C VAL A 77 -17.15 23.79 -4.48
N VAL A 78 -15.87 24.01 -4.19
CA VAL A 78 -14.77 23.19 -4.70
C VAL A 78 -14.72 21.93 -3.85
N VAL A 79 -15.01 20.78 -4.45
CA VAL A 79 -14.84 19.47 -3.80
C VAL A 79 -13.56 18.84 -4.33
N ASP A 80 -12.55 18.79 -3.46
CA ASP A 80 -11.28 18.13 -3.77
C ASP A 80 -11.47 16.64 -4.06
N GLU A 81 -10.70 16.10 -5.00
CA GLU A 81 -10.71 14.66 -5.29
C GLU A 81 -10.17 13.89 -4.08
N SER A 82 -11.04 13.15 -3.40
CA SER A 82 -10.61 12.26 -2.33
C SER A 82 -10.08 10.94 -2.90
N PRO A 83 -8.86 10.52 -2.52
CA PRO A 83 -8.32 9.20 -2.87
C PRO A 83 -9.18 8.06 -2.31
N GLY A 84 -9.92 8.31 -1.23
CA GLY A 84 -10.83 7.33 -0.63
C GLY A 84 -10.17 6.50 0.47
N THR A 85 -10.80 5.38 0.80
CA THR A 85 -10.51 4.61 2.02
C THR A 85 -10.40 3.11 1.72
N PHE A 86 -9.58 2.43 2.52
CA PHE A 86 -9.47 0.97 2.58
C PHE A 86 -9.55 0.54 4.05
N TRP A 87 -10.46 -0.38 4.37
CA TRP A 87 -10.78 -0.79 5.75
C TRP A 87 -11.05 0.39 6.70
N GLY A 88 -11.78 1.40 6.23
CA GLY A 88 -12.12 2.59 7.01
C GLY A 88 -10.96 3.58 7.24
N ALA A 89 -9.72 3.24 6.89
CA ALA A 89 -8.57 4.15 6.95
C ALA A 89 -8.33 4.85 5.59
N PRO A 90 -7.97 6.14 5.59
CA PRO A 90 -7.65 6.86 4.35
C PRO A 90 -6.42 6.26 3.67
N MET A 91 -6.40 6.23 2.33
CA MET A 91 -5.26 5.70 1.57
C MET A 91 -3.91 6.31 1.95
N LYS A 92 -3.89 7.60 2.32
CA LYS A 92 -2.70 8.30 2.81
C LYS A 92 -2.10 7.68 4.07
N ALA A 93 -2.95 7.12 4.96
CA ALA A 93 -2.47 6.36 6.11
C ALA A 93 -1.81 5.05 5.68
N TRP A 94 -2.38 4.36 4.68
CA TRP A 94 -1.82 3.12 4.14
C TRP A 94 -0.45 3.30 3.47
N ALA A 95 -0.17 4.49 2.92
CA ALA A 95 1.16 4.82 2.40
C ALA A 95 2.26 4.80 3.47
N VAL A 96 1.89 4.93 4.76
CA VAL A 96 2.80 4.80 5.91
C VAL A 96 2.70 3.40 6.53
N ILE A 97 1.50 2.84 6.63
CA ILE A 97 1.27 1.51 7.22
C ILE A 97 2.01 0.43 6.41
N LEU A 98 1.95 0.45 5.08
CA LEU A 98 2.58 -0.57 4.23
C LEU A 98 4.12 -0.65 4.40
N PRO A 99 4.87 0.47 4.40
CA PRO A 99 6.29 0.47 4.75
C PRO A 99 6.56 -0.10 6.15
N LEU A 100 5.78 0.31 7.15
CA LEU A 100 5.96 -0.17 8.52
C LEU A 100 5.72 -1.68 8.62
N LEU A 101 4.71 -2.20 7.93
CA LEU A 101 4.49 -3.64 7.82
C LEU A 101 5.67 -4.33 7.13
N GLY A 102 6.20 -3.77 6.05
CA GLY A 102 7.39 -4.30 5.38
C GLY A 102 8.62 -4.37 6.29
N VAL A 103 8.87 -3.31 7.08
CA VAL A 103 9.94 -3.28 8.09
C VAL A 103 9.69 -4.31 9.18
N LEU A 104 8.47 -4.42 9.70
CA LEU A 104 8.10 -5.41 10.70
C LEU A 104 8.34 -6.84 10.19
N PHE A 105 7.86 -7.16 8.98
CA PHE A 105 8.09 -8.47 8.37
C PHE A 105 9.58 -8.73 8.12
N ALA A 106 10.35 -7.72 7.74
CA ALA A 106 11.79 -7.86 7.57
C ALA A 106 12.49 -8.17 8.91
N ILE A 107 12.09 -7.52 10.00
CA ILE A 107 12.60 -7.80 11.35
C ILE A 107 12.24 -9.23 11.77
N LEU A 108 10.99 -9.64 11.56
CA LEU A 108 10.52 -10.99 11.89
C LEU A 108 11.28 -12.07 11.09
N ALA A 109 11.50 -11.84 9.80
CA ALA A 109 12.27 -12.72 8.95
C ALA A 109 13.75 -12.76 9.35
N ALA A 110 14.35 -11.62 9.71
CA ALA A 110 15.74 -11.55 10.18
C ALA A 110 15.93 -12.22 11.55
N ALA A 111 14.90 -12.19 12.41
CA ALA A 111 14.92 -12.85 13.72
C ALA A 111 14.72 -14.38 13.64
N GLY A 112 14.55 -14.94 12.43
CA GLY A 112 14.31 -16.37 12.26
C GLY A 112 12.95 -16.82 12.78
N VAL A 113 11.97 -15.91 12.87
CA VAL A 113 10.59 -16.29 13.20
C VAL A 113 10.04 -17.08 12.03
N ASP A 114 10.08 -18.39 12.15
CA ASP A 114 9.47 -19.33 11.22
C ASP A 114 7.95 -19.11 11.26
N LEU A 115 7.39 -18.37 10.29
CA LEU A 115 5.96 -18.12 10.17
C LEU A 115 5.21 -19.33 9.58
N GLY A 116 5.66 -20.54 9.93
CA GLY A 116 5.02 -21.82 9.71
C GLY A 116 5.38 -22.48 8.38
N GLU A 117 6.36 -23.38 8.40
CA GLU A 117 6.17 -24.65 7.71
C GLU A 117 5.21 -25.50 8.55
N PRO A 118 4.03 -25.91 8.04
CA PRO A 118 3.29 -26.96 8.69
C PRO A 118 4.16 -28.21 8.63
N SER A 119 4.58 -28.70 9.80
CA SER A 119 5.28 -29.97 9.94
C SER A 119 4.40 -31.08 9.37
N GLY A 120 4.61 -31.39 8.10
CA GLY A 120 4.02 -32.54 7.43
C GLY A 120 4.68 -33.80 7.95
N SER A 121 3.93 -34.52 8.80
CA SER A 121 4.14 -35.92 9.17
C SER A 121 4.11 -36.87 7.98
#